data_AF-A0A437AJG7-F1
#
_entry.id   AF-A0A437AJG7-F1
#
_cell.length_a   1.000
_cell.length_b   1.000
_cell.length_c   1.000
_cell.angle_alpha   90.00
_cell.angle_beta   90.00
_cell.angle_gamma   90.00
#
_symmetry.space_group_name_H-M   'P 1'
#
loop_
_entity.id
_entity.type
_entity.pdbx_description
1 polymer ?
#
loop_
_entity_poly.entity_id
_entity_poly.type
_entity_poly.pdbx_seq_one_letter_code
_entity_poly.pdbx_strand_id
1 'polypeptide(L)'
;MLKRLLLLISIALALTPATKIIKFKLYISANGREAFLQKGRTIEESVNAVISELEVTLDTFLLQLDSPLKVKFEPLFTTELPPGVDLDKCGTDLIEIGDMLNFFNDDDSLTSTIAILSCRADPFNDAFTTVGQKVPYVGHSLTTECTTRTVIFLETEEPKFLSVFSTALIRAAGVNLLNPLVFEEVTDGDQGVRYEIRVGNDTINSIKQNRCFYSV
;
A
#
# COMPACT_ATOMS: atom_id res chain seq x y z
N MET A 1 50.99 -18.15 2.04
CA MET A 1 49.71 -18.27 2.79
C MET A 1 48.90 -16.97 2.87
N LEU A 2 49.52 -15.77 2.75
CA LEU A 2 48.84 -14.47 2.82
C LEU A 2 47.82 -14.18 1.69
N LYS A 3 48.00 -14.77 0.50
CA LYS A 3 47.10 -14.58 -0.66
C LYS A 3 45.71 -15.24 -0.52
N ARG A 4 45.55 -16.24 0.36
CA ARG A 4 44.24 -16.88 0.60
C ARG A 4 43.38 -16.13 1.62
N LEU A 5 44.00 -15.30 2.47
CA LEU A 5 43.27 -14.51 3.46
C LEU A 5 42.66 -13.22 2.86
N LEU A 6 43.33 -12.63 1.88
CA LEU A 6 42.80 -11.47 1.13
C LEU A 6 41.59 -11.80 0.26
N LEU A 7 41.44 -13.05 -0.20
CA LEU A 7 40.32 -13.45 -1.05
C LEU A 7 38.99 -13.61 -0.27
N LEU A 8 39.07 -13.91 1.04
CA LEU A 8 37.88 -14.00 1.91
C LEU A 8 37.38 -12.63 2.37
N ILE A 9 38.25 -11.61 2.41
CA ILE A 9 37.89 -10.24 2.76
C ILE A 9 37.19 -9.53 1.58
N SER A 10 37.45 -9.93 0.34
CA SER A 10 36.72 -9.46 -0.85
C SER A 10 35.30 -10.04 -1.00
N ILE A 11 34.92 -11.03 -0.18
CA ILE A 11 33.56 -11.60 -0.18
C ILE A 11 32.64 -10.88 0.83
N ALA A 12 33.21 -10.01 1.67
CA ALA A 12 32.44 -8.96 2.33
C ALA A 12 32.25 -7.75 1.39
N LEU A 13 31.96 -8.00 0.10
CA LEU A 13 31.08 -7.08 -0.62
C LEU A 13 29.80 -7.08 0.21
N ALA A 14 29.62 -6.05 1.02
CA ALA A 14 28.34 -5.73 1.60
C ALA A 14 27.36 -5.72 0.42
N LEU A 15 26.59 -6.80 0.26
CA LEU A 15 25.46 -6.83 -0.65
C LEU A 15 24.53 -5.75 -0.14
N THR A 16 24.69 -4.54 -0.71
CA THR A 16 23.76 -3.45 -0.47
C THR A 16 22.41 -3.96 -0.95
N PRO A 17 21.41 -4.05 -0.07
CA PRO A 17 20.10 -4.56 -0.45
C PRO A 17 19.58 -3.80 -1.66
N ALA A 18 19.08 -4.52 -2.66
CA ALA A 18 18.42 -3.87 -3.79
C ALA A 18 17.22 -3.07 -3.25
N THR A 19 17.03 -1.83 -3.71
CA THR A 19 15.89 -1.00 -3.29
C THR A 19 14.91 -0.88 -4.44
N LYS A 20 13.70 -1.41 -4.27
CA LYS A 20 12.59 -1.20 -5.20
C LYS A 20 11.81 0.04 -4.78
N ILE A 21 11.75 1.03 -5.68
CA ILE A 21 10.92 2.22 -5.50
C ILE A 21 9.57 1.97 -6.16
N ILE A 22 8.50 2.12 -5.38
CA ILE A 22 7.11 2.01 -5.80
C ILE A 22 6.53 3.40 -5.80
N LYS A 23 6.36 3.97 -7.00
CA LYS A 23 5.70 5.25 -7.18
C LYS A 23 4.20 5.03 -7.28
N PHE A 24 3.43 5.88 -6.61
CA PHE A 24 1.99 5.85 -6.72
C PHE A 24 1.39 7.26 -6.69
N LYS A 25 0.37 7.50 -7.51
CA LYS A 25 -0.43 8.72 -7.43
C LYS A 25 -1.44 8.57 -6.30
N LEU A 26 -1.52 9.59 -5.44
CA LEU A 26 -2.54 9.67 -4.40
C LEU A 26 -3.59 10.72 -4.78
N TYR A 27 -4.83 10.27 -4.91
CA TYR A 27 -5.98 11.14 -5.13
C TYR A 27 -6.90 11.15 -3.91
N ILE A 28 -7.32 12.35 -3.51
CA ILE A 28 -8.28 12.57 -2.44
C ILE A 28 -9.02 13.89 -2.74
N SER A 29 -10.33 13.91 -2.48
CA SER A 29 -11.14 15.12 -2.64
C SER A 29 -10.74 16.23 -1.64
N ALA A 30 -11.22 17.44 -1.89
CA ALA A 30 -11.08 18.54 -0.92
C ALA A 30 -11.78 18.20 0.41
N ASN A 31 -12.96 17.57 0.37
CA ASN A 31 -13.69 17.16 1.57
C ASN A 31 -12.94 16.10 2.38
N GLY A 32 -12.31 15.14 1.70
CA GLY A 32 -11.47 14.12 2.34
C GLY A 32 -10.28 14.76 3.03
N ARG A 33 -9.59 15.70 2.38
CA ARG A 33 -8.47 16.46 2.98
C ARG A 33 -8.92 17.21 4.23
N GLU A 34 -10.05 17.90 4.15
CA GLU A 34 -10.63 18.64 5.28
C GLU A 34 -10.97 17.71 6.46
N ALA A 35 -11.44 16.49 6.20
CA ALA A 35 -11.73 15.52 7.26
C ALA A 35 -10.47 15.11 8.06
N PHE A 36 -9.29 15.05 7.43
CA PHE A 36 -8.04 14.85 8.15
C PHE A 36 -7.65 16.09 8.97
N LEU A 37 -7.79 17.29 8.38
CA LEU A 37 -7.48 18.56 9.07
C LEU A 37 -8.32 18.74 10.34
N GLN A 38 -9.59 18.33 10.31
CA GLN A 38 -10.48 18.33 11.49
C GLN A 38 -10.02 17.38 12.60
N LYS A 39 -9.19 16.39 12.29
CA LYS A 39 -8.50 15.53 13.27
C LYS A 39 -7.15 16.09 13.73
N GLY A 40 -6.77 17.28 13.26
CA GLY A 40 -5.53 17.96 13.63
C GLY A 40 -4.29 17.48 12.89
N ARG A 41 -4.46 16.83 11.72
CA ARG A 41 -3.35 16.31 10.89
C ARG A 41 -3.64 16.47 9.40
N THR A 42 -2.60 16.50 8.58
CA THR A 42 -2.77 16.48 7.11
C THR A 42 -2.84 15.03 6.58
N ILE A 43 -3.37 14.86 5.37
CA ILE A 43 -3.33 13.56 4.68
C ILE A 43 -1.88 13.17 4.37
N GLU A 44 -1.04 14.13 3.98
CA GLU A 44 0.38 13.91 3.68
C GLU A 44 1.14 13.36 4.90
N GLU A 45 0.96 13.95 6.08
CA GLU A 45 1.56 13.45 7.33
C GLU A 45 1.09 12.03 7.65
N SER A 46 -0.21 11.78 7.52
CA SER A 46 -0.82 10.47 7.78
C SER A 46 -0.28 9.40 6.83
N VAL A 47 -0.19 9.72 5.53
CA VAL A 47 0.36 8.84 4.48
C VAL A 47 1.82 8.54 4.75
N ASN A 48 2.63 9.55 5.06
CA ASN A 48 4.06 9.36 5.33
C ASN A 48 4.30 8.53 6.59
N ALA A 49 3.46 8.67 7.62
CA ALA A 49 3.51 7.83 8.81
C ALA A 49 3.25 6.35 8.47
N VAL A 50 2.18 6.07 7.71
CA VAL A 50 1.86 4.69 7.27
C VAL A 50 2.97 4.12 6.39
N ILE A 51 3.52 4.90 5.46
CA ILE A 51 4.65 4.49 4.62
C ILE A 51 5.83 4.10 5.50
N SER A 52 6.24 4.97 6.42
CA SER A 52 7.38 4.72 7.30
C SER A 52 7.20 3.45 8.11
N GLU A 53 6.01 3.23 8.69
CA GLU A 53 5.72 2.04 9.48
C GLU A 53 5.74 0.76 8.64
N LEU A 54 5.13 0.80 7.45
CA LEU A 54 5.10 -0.35 6.55
C LEU A 54 6.49 -0.69 6.01
N GLU A 55 7.29 0.30 5.64
CA GLU A 55 8.67 0.08 5.18
C GLU A 55 9.53 -0.56 6.26
N VAL A 56 9.46 -0.06 7.51
CA VAL A 56 10.16 -0.67 8.64
C VAL A 56 9.71 -2.11 8.84
N THR A 57 8.40 -2.36 8.79
CA THR A 57 7.82 -3.69 8.93
C THR A 57 8.33 -4.63 7.84
N LEU A 58 8.28 -4.22 6.57
CA LEU A 58 8.76 -5.01 5.44
C LEU A 58 10.26 -5.29 5.53
N ASP A 59 11.07 -4.30 5.92
CA ASP A 59 12.51 -4.46 6.07
C ASP A 59 12.86 -5.57 7.09
N THR A 60 12.06 -5.77 8.14
CA THR A 60 12.31 -6.86 9.11
C THR A 60 12.29 -8.25 8.47
N PHE A 61 11.53 -8.43 7.39
CA PHE A 61 11.38 -9.71 6.69
C PHE A 61 12.24 -9.77 5.42
N LEU A 62 12.23 -8.70 4.61
CA LEU A 62 12.86 -8.68 3.28
C LEU A 62 14.39 -8.61 3.33
N LEU A 63 14.97 -8.09 4.41
CA LEU A 63 16.42 -8.09 4.62
C LEU A 63 16.98 -9.45 5.03
N GLN A 64 16.13 -10.37 5.50
CA GLN A 64 16.52 -11.72 5.92
C GLN A 64 16.49 -12.74 4.77
N LEU A 65 16.16 -12.30 3.55
CA LEU A 65 16.08 -13.16 2.38
C LEU A 65 17.47 -13.49 1.83
N ASP A 66 17.59 -14.61 1.10
CA ASP A 66 18.82 -15.01 0.40
C ASP A 66 19.35 -13.90 -0.52
N SER A 67 18.44 -13.09 -1.07
CA SER A 67 18.74 -11.85 -1.79
C SER A 67 18.04 -10.68 -1.09
N PRO A 68 18.73 -9.94 -0.20
CA PRO A 68 18.13 -8.85 0.56
C PRO A 68 17.52 -7.78 -0.33
N LEU A 69 16.28 -7.41 -0.02
CA LEU A 69 15.50 -6.40 -0.74
C LEU A 69 14.99 -5.37 0.26
N LYS A 70 14.93 -4.12 -0.18
CA LYS A 70 14.20 -3.02 0.47
C LYS A 70 13.11 -2.52 -0.44
N VAL A 71 12.03 -2.08 0.17
CA VAL A 71 10.91 -1.46 -0.54
C VAL A 71 10.79 -0.02 -0.07
N LYS A 72 10.66 0.90 -1.02
CA LYS A 72 10.42 2.31 -0.77
C LYS A 72 9.16 2.76 -1.49
N PHE A 73 8.27 3.44 -0.79
CA PHE A 73 7.05 4.00 -1.37
C PHE A 73 7.22 5.50 -1.57
N GLU A 74 6.99 5.96 -2.80
CA GLU A 74 7.12 7.37 -3.18
C GLU A 74 5.74 7.90 -3.60
N PRO A 75 5.05 8.64 -2.72
CA PRO A 75 3.75 9.22 -3.03
C PRO A 75 3.90 10.39 -4.01
N LEU A 76 3.06 10.41 -5.03
CA LEU A 76 2.85 11.54 -5.94
C LEU A 76 1.48 12.15 -5.59
N PHE A 77 1.50 13.13 -4.69
CA PHE A 77 0.28 13.84 -4.28
C PHE A 77 -0.25 14.65 -5.46
N THR A 78 -1.46 14.33 -5.91
CA THR A 78 -2.12 15.04 -7.02
C THR A 78 -3.43 15.66 -6.54
N THR A 79 -3.73 16.83 -7.09
CA THR A 79 -4.97 17.57 -6.86
C THR A 79 -5.91 17.52 -8.07
N GLU A 80 -5.38 17.20 -9.24
CA GLU A 80 -6.15 17.12 -10.48
C GLU A 80 -6.69 15.69 -10.64
N LEU A 81 -8.01 15.56 -10.76
CA LEU A 81 -8.68 14.28 -11.00
C LEU A 81 -8.82 14.03 -12.51
N PRO A 82 -8.74 12.76 -12.96
CA PRO A 82 -9.06 12.43 -14.34
C PRO A 82 -10.49 12.84 -14.70
N PRO A 83 -10.77 13.20 -15.96
CA PRO A 83 -12.12 13.48 -16.42
C PRO A 83 -13.07 12.31 -16.13
N GLY A 84 -14.23 12.61 -15.56
CA GLY A 84 -15.24 11.59 -15.21
C GLY A 84 -15.08 10.96 -13.83
N VAL A 85 -14.00 11.28 -13.11
CA VAL A 85 -13.81 10.85 -11.71
C VAL A 85 -14.33 11.90 -10.75
N ASP A 86 -15.20 11.49 -9.84
CA ASP A 86 -15.67 12.28 -8.70
C ASP A 86 -15.50 11.47 -7.42
N LEU A 87 -14.55 11.86 -6.57
CA LEU A 87 -14.24 11.16 -5.31
C LEU A 87 -15.23 11.44 -4.18
N ASP A 88 -16.09 12.46 -4.33
CA ASP A 88 -17.18 12.75 -3.41
C ASP A 88 -18.44 11.94 -3.74
N LYS A 89 -18.54 11.41 -4.96
CA LYS A 89 -19.64 10.57 -5.41
C LYS A 89 -19.33 9.10 -5.18
N CYS A 90 -19.87 8.56 -4.10
CA CYS A 90 -19.58 7.20 -3.69
C CYS A 90 -20.45 6.09 -4.30
N GLY A 91 -21.50 6.45 -5.04
CA GLY A 91 -22.42 5.48 -5.63
C GLY A 91 -23.07 4.56 -4.57
N THR A 92 -23.70 3.49 -5.04
CA THR A 92 -24.20 2.39 -4.18
C THR A 92 -23.79 1.01 -4.68
N ASP A 93 -23.07 0.95 -5.79
CA ASP A 93 -22.67 -0.29 -6.46
C ASP A 93 -21.16 -0.27 -6.74
N LEU A 94 -20.52 -1.43 -6.61
CA LEU A 94 -19.13 -1.66 -6.95
C LEU A 94 -18.86 -1.45 -8.46
N ILE A 95 -19.88 -1.55 -9.31
CA ILE A 95 -19.76 -1.26 -10.76
C ILE A 95 -19.27 0.18 -10.98
N GLU A 96 -19.82 1.17 -10.26
CA GLU A 96 -19.40 2.58 -10.38
C GLU A 96 -17.93 2.77 -9.97
N ILE A 97 -17.46 2.02 -8.97
CA ILE A 97 -16.05 2.03 -8.57
C ILE A 97 -15.17 1.36 -9.65
N GLY A 98 -15.68 0.30 -10.30
CA GLY A 98 -15.02 -0.34 -11.43
C GLY A 98 -14.79 0.62 -12.60
N ASP A 99 -15.79 1.43 -12.95
CA ASP A 99 -15.67 2.46 -13.98
C ASP A 99 -14.65 3.53 -13.59
N MET A 100 -14.64 3.95 -12.33
CA MET A 100 -13.64 4.89 -11.79
C MET A 100 -12.20 4.36 -11.94
N LEU A 101 -11.99 3.08 -11.63
CA LEU A 101 -10.69 2.42 -11.79
C LEU A 101 -10.25 2.39 -13.26
N ASN A 102 -11.19 2.30 -14.21
CA ASN A 102 -10.89 2.39 -15.64
C ASN A 102 -10.50 3.82 -16.06
N PHE A 103 -11.16 4.86 -15.54
CA PHE A 103 -10.74 6.24 -15.81
C PHE A 103 -9.33 6.54 -15.30
N PHE A 104 -8.95 6.01 -14.12
CA PHE A 104 -7.57 6.10 -13.64
C PHE A 104 -6.57 5.34 -14.52
N ASN A 105 -6.97 4.19 -15.05
CA ASN A 105 -6.16 3.42 -15.99
C ASN A 105 -5.90 4.19 -17.29
N ASP A 106 -6.94 4.83 -17.83
CA ASP A 106 -6.86 5.53 -19.10
C ASP A 106 -6.08 6.86 -19.00
N ASP A 107 -6.09 7.49 -17.81
CA ASP A 107 -5.22 8.65 -17.49
C ASP A 107 -3.74 8.27 -17.39
N ASP A 108 -3.43 7.20 -16.65
CA ASP A 108 -2.05 6.72 -16.47
C ASP A 108 -2.00 5.22 -16.16
N SER A 109 -1.60 4.45 -17.17
CA SER A 109 -1.41 2.99 -17.05
C SER A 109 -0.04 2.61 -16.46
N LEU A 110 0.92 3.53 -16.39
CA LEU A 110 2.32 3.28 -16.02
C LEU A 110 2.63 3.57 -14.54
N THR A 111 1.76 4.29 -13.84
CA THR A 111 1.91 4.56 -12.40
C THR A 111 0.79 3.91 -11.61
N SER A 112 1.11 3.31 -10.46
CA SER A 112 0.06 2.84 -9.54
C SER A 112 -0.78 4.00 -9.02
N THR A 113 -2.05 3.77 -8.74
CA THR A 113 -2.99 4.76 -8.22
C THR A 113 -3.60 4.27 -6.92
N ILE A 114 -3.62 5.15 -5.93
CA ILE A 114 -4.43 5.01 -4.72
C ILE A 114 -5.38 6.20 -4.68
N ALA A 115 -6.68 5.93 -4.71
CA ALA A 115 -7.73 6.95 -4.63
C ALA A 115 -8.53 6.76 -3.35
N ILE A 116 -8.83 7.85 -2.64
CA ILE A 116 -9.60 7.85 -1.40
C ILE A 116 -10.97 8.48 -1.69
N LEU A 117 -12.02 7.67 -1.65
CA LEU A 117 -13.40 8.13 -1.72
C LEU A 117 -13.79 8.81 -0.41
N SER A 118 -14.51 9.94 -0.46
CA SER A 118 -14.91 10.73 0.70
C SER A 118 -15.93 10.07 1.64
N CYS A 119 -16.45 8.90 1.28
CA CYS A 119 -17.43 8.15 2.05
C CYS A 119 -16.83 6.98 2.80
N ARG A 120 -17.68 6.38 3.64
CA ARG A 120 -17.43 5.12 4.32
C ARG A 120 -17.74 3.92 3.42
N ALA A 121 -17.12 2.80 3.75
CA ALA A 121 -17.34 1.52 3.10
C ALA A 121 -18.70 0.87 3.43
N ASP A 122 -19.48 1.42 4.37
CA ASP A 122 -20.70 0.82 4.90
C ASP A 122 -21.66 0.22 3.84
N PRO A 123 -21.94 0.91 2.71
CA PRO A 123 -22.82 0.37 1.66
C PRO A 123 -22.30 -0.91 0.98
N PHE A 124 -21.01 -1.20 1.09
CA PHE A 124 -20.30 -2.28 0.39
C PHE A 124 -19.88 -3.42 1.33
N ASN A 125 -20.12 -3.30 2.64
CA ASN A 125 -19.64 -4.24 3.65
C ASN A 125 -20.13 -5.69 3.41
N ASP A 126 -21.36 -5.87 2.92
CA ASP A 126 -21.90 -7.20 2.59
C ASP A 126 -21.09 -7.87 1.49
N ALA A 127 -20.69 -7.11 0.46
CA ALA A 127 -19.86 -7.62 -0.62
C ALA A 127 -18.46 -8.02 -0.11
N PHE A 128 -17.81 -7.15 0.69
CA PHE A 128 -16.51 -7.45 1.29
C PHE A 128 -16.57 -8.67 2.21
N THR A 129 -17.60 -8.76 3.04
CA THR A 129 -17.79 -9.89 3.95
C THR A 129 -18.02 -11.20 3.19
N THR A 130 -18.81 -11.17 2.12
CA THR A 130 -19.11 -12.35 1.29
C THR A 130 -17.84 -12.95 0.68
N VAL A 131 -16.90 -12.11 0.24
CA VAL A 131 -15.62 -12.57 -0.32
C VAL A 131 -14.54 -12.81 0.75
N GLY A 132 -14.82 -12.54 2.03
CA GLY A 132 -13.86 -12.70 3.12
C GLY A 132 -12.78 -11.62 3.16
N GLN A 133 -13.04 -10.45 2.60
CA GLN A 133 -12.15 -9.30 2.62
C GLN A 133 -12.28 -8.56 3.95
N LYS A 134 -11.16 -8.45 4.68
CA LYS A 134 -11.13 -7.85 6.03
C LYS A 134 -11.04 -6.34 6.04
N VAL A 135 -10.44 -5.77 4.99
CA VAL A 135 -10.13 -4.35 4.86
C VAL A 135 -10.83 -3.83 3.61
N PRO A 136 -11.66 -2.77 3.69
CA PRO A 136 -12.45 -2.33 2.55
C PRO A 136 -11.59 -1.61 1.51
N TYR A 137 -11.49 -2.20 0.32
CA TYR A 137 -10.83 -1.63 -0.84
C TYR A 137 -11.40 -2.27 -2.11
N VAL A 138 -11.27 -1.59 -3.23
CA VAL A 138 -11.57 -2.14 -4.56
C VAL A 138 -10.36 -1.86 -5.42
N GLY A 139 -9.92 -2.81 -6.24
CA GLY A 139 -8.78 -2.53 -7.10
C GLY A 139 -8.57 -3.49 -8.24
N HIS A 140 -7.93 -2.98 -9.28
CA HIS A 140 -7.56 -3.70 -10.48
C HIS A 140 -6.03 -3.73 -10.61
N SER A 141 -5.49 -4.86 -11.08
CA SER A 141 -4.06 -5.04 -11.32
C SER A 141 -3.79 -5.16 -12.80
N LEU A 142 -2.87 -4.34 -13.32
CA LEU A 142 -2.37 -4.46 -14.68
C LEU A 142 -1.07 -5.26 -14.65
N THR A 143 -1.18 -6.55 -14.97
CA THR A 143 -0.06 -7.48 -14.81
C THR A 143 1.10 -7.21 -15.78
N THR A 144 0.84 -6.59 -16.92
CA THR A 144 1.81 -6.22 -17.95
C THR A 144 2.64 -5.00 -17.55
N GLU A 145 2.00 -3.99 -16.97
CA GLU A 145 2.61 -2.72 -16.56
C GLU A 145 3.10 -2.74 -15.12
N CYS A 146 2.81 -3.80 -14.36
CA CYS A 146 3.23 -3.93 -12.97
C CYS A 146 2.66 -2.84 -12.06
N THR A 147 1.47 -2.35 -12.39
CA THR A 147 0.80 -1.23 -11.73
C THR A 147 -0.58 -1.65 -11.26
N THR A 148 -1.10 -0.94 -10.27
CA THR A 148 -2.44 -1.19 -9.74
C THR A 148 -3.23 0.09 -9.63
N ARG A 149 -4.56 -0.03 -9.71
CA ARG A 149 -5.49 1.04 -9.32
C ARG A 149 -6.24 0.51 -8.13
N THR A 150 -6.18 1.25 -7.03
CA THR A 150 -6.83 0.88 -5.78
C THR A 150 -7.65 2.06 -5.29
N VAL A 151 -8.93 1.83 -5.08
CA VAL A 151 -9.84 2.72 -4.39
C VAL A 151 -9.98 2.23 -2.94
N ILE A 152 -9.81 3.14 -2.00
CA ILE A 152 -10.11 2.95 -0.59
C ILE A 152 -11.14 3.97 -0.13
N PHE A 153 -11.73 3.73 1.03
CA PHE A 153 -12.75 4.59 1.63
C PHE A 153 -12.13 5.50 2.69
N LEU A 154 -12.77 6.64 2.94
CA LEU A 154 -12.26 7.63 3.88
C LEU A 154 -12.29 7.09 5.31
N GLU A 155 -11.11 6.82 5.84
CA GLU A 155 -10.90 6.46 7.23
C GLU A 155 -10.01 7.53 7.89
N THR A 156 -10.56 8.23 8.88
CA THR A 156 -9.81 9.27 9.61
C THR A 156 -9.33 8.79 10.99
N GLU A 157 -9.82 7.64 11.45
CA GLU A 157 -9.31 6.97 12.65
C GLU A 157 -7.99 6.27 12.30
N GLU A 158 -6.95 6.52 13.09
CA GLU A 158 -5.59 6.09 12.79
C GLU A 158 -5.43 4.58 12.57
N PRO A 159 -5.98 3.70 13.42
CA PRO A 159 -5.83 2.25 13.20
C PRO A 159 -6.50 1.77 11.92
N LYS A 160 -7.66 2.35 11.59
CA LYS A 160 -8.39 2.02 10.36
C LYS A 160 -7.63 2.52 9.15
N PHE A 161 -7.19 3.79 9.17
CA PHE A 161 -6.40 4.38 8.10
C PHE A 161 -5.11 3.60 7.85
N LEU A 162 -4.38 3.26 8.92
CA LEU A 162 -3.19 2.40 8.85
C LEU A 162 -3.51 1.10 8.11
N SER A 163 -4.63 0.45 8.46
CA SER A 163 -5.01 -0.83 7.84
C SER A 163 -5.38 -0.74 6.36
N VAL A 164 -6.24 0.22 5.97
CA VAL A 164 -6.66 0.39 4.57
C VAL A 164 -5.52 0.88 3.70
N PHE A 165 -4.73 1.83 4.20
CA PHE A 165 -3.70 2.47 3.41
C PHE A 165 -2.48 1.57 3.24
N SER A 166 -2.03 0.86 4.28
CA SER A 166 -0.94 -0.13 4.14
C SER A 166 -1.33 -1.28 3.21
N THR A 167 -2.60 -1.72 3.23
CA THR A 167 -3.11 -2.70 2.28
C THR A 167 -3.04 -2.18 0.84
N ALA A 168 -3.45 -0.92 0.60
CA ALA A 168 -3.34 -0.29 -0.70
C ALA A 168 -1.89 -0.13 -1.17
N LEU A 169 -0.94 0.19 -0.28
CA LEU A 169 0.49 0.26 -0.58
C LEU A 169 1.05 -1.11 -1.00
N ILE A 170 0.72 -2.19 -0.27
CA ILE A 170 1.15 -3.54 -0.63
C ILE A 170 0.57 -3.96 -1.99
N ARG A 171 -0.68 -3.57 -2.29
CA ARG A 171 -1.25 -3.74 -3.62
C ARG A 171 -0.50 -2.92 -4.68
N ALA A 172 -0.14 -1.67 -4.40
CA ALA A 172 0.69 -0.84 -5.28
C ALA A 172 2.07 -1.45 -5.55
N ALA A 173 2.56 -2.29 -4.64
CA ALA A 173 3.75 -3.12 -4.82
C ALA A 173 3.52 -4.34 -5.75
N GLY A 174 2.31 -4.55 -6.25
CA GLY A 174 1.94 -5.66 -7.13
C GLY A 174 1.58 -6.95 -6.38
N VAL A 175 1.38 -6.91 -5.06
CA VAL A 175 0.86 -8.06 -4.32
C VAL A 175 -0.66 -8.12 -4.48
N ASN A 176 -1.14 -9.10 -5.25
CA ASN A 176 -2.58 -9.29 -5.49
C ASN A 176 -3.17 -10.39 -4.61
N LEU A 177 -3.00 -10.25 -3.29
CA LEU A 177 -3.65 -11.10 -2.29
C LEU A 177 -4.86 -10.36 -1.72
N LEU A 178 -5.92 -11.09 -1.39
CA LEU A 178 -7.15 -10.50 -0.85
C LEU A 178 -6.89 -9.79 0.49
N ASN A 179 -6.16 -10.45 1.39
CA ASN A 179 -5.80 -9.94 2.72
C ASN A 179 -4.27 -10.04 2.90
N PRO A 180 -3.49 -9.12 2.33
CA PRO A 180 -2.03 -9.24 2.31
C PRO A 180 -1.36 -8.95 3.67
N LEU A 181 -2.08 -8.29 4.56
CA LEU A 181 -1.61 -7.88 5.88
C LEU A 181 -2.56 -8.39 6.95
N VAL A 182 -2.01 -8.70 8.11
CA VAL A 182 -2.75 -8.99 9.34
C VAL A 182 -2.53 -7.82 10.28
N PHE A 183 -3.60 -7.28 10.82
CA PHE A 183 -3.57 -6.20 11.79
C PHE A 183 -3.98 -6.77 13.15
N GLU A 184 -3.08 -6.69 14.12
CA GLU A 184 -3.33 -7.19 15.47
C GLU A 184 -3.30 -6.04 16.47
N GLU A 185 -4.26 -6.07 17.38
CA GLU A 185 -4.26 -5.22 18.56
C GLU A 185 -3.32 -5.83 19.61
N VAL A 186 -2.28 -5.09 19.98
CA VAL A 186 -1.30 -5.48 20.99
C VAL A 186 -1.49 -4.57 22.20
N THR A 187 -1.92 -5.16 23.31
CA THR A 187 -2.05 -4.47 24.59
C THR A 187 -0.69 -4.43 25.26
N ASP A 188 -0.11 -3.23 25.39
CA ASP A 188 1.24 -3.04 25.93
C ASP A 188 1.20 -2.45 27.35
N GLY A 189 0.36 -3.06 28.19
CA GLY A 189 0.16 -2.67 29.60
C GLY A 189 -0.13 -1.18 29.78
N ASP A 190 0.77 -0.46 30.45
CA ASP A 190 0.64 0.96 30.76
C ASP A 190 0.76 1.89 29.54
N GLN A 191 1.28 1.39 28.40
CA GLN A 191 1.38 2.17 27.16
C GLN A 191 0.08 2.13 26.33
N GLY A 192 -0.94 1.43 26.81
CA GLY A 192 -2.24 1.33 26.17
C GLY A 192 -2.27 0.29 25.04
N VAL A 193 -3.02 0.61 23.99
CA VAL A 193 -3.27 -0.28 22.87
C VAL A 193 -2.47 0.21 21.66
N ARG A 194 -1.64 -0.69 21.09
CA ARG A 194 -0.95 -0.47 19.81
C ARG A 194 -1.50 -1.41 18.75
N TYR A 195 -1.51 -0.98 17.50
CA TYR A 195 -1.83 -1.85 16.37
C TYR A 195 -0.54 -2.21 15.65
N GLU A 196 -0.30 -3.50 15.43
CA GLU A 196 0.87 -3.99 14.71
C GLU A 196 0.47 -4.52 13.33
N ILE A 197 1.25 -4.14 12.31
CA ILE A 197 1.18 -4.73 10.97
C ILE A 197 2.02 -6.01 10.97
N ARG A 198 1.40 -7.13 10.59
CA ARG A 198 2.10 -8.39 10.32
C ARG A 198 1.96 -8.77 8.86
N VAL A 199 3.10 -9.13 8.26
CA VAL A 199 3.17 -9.53 6.86
C VAL A 199 3.11 -11.05 6.79
N GLY A 200 2.08 -11.60 6.15
CA GLY A 200 1.94 -13.05 5.99
C GLY A 200 3.01 -13.64 5.08
N ASN A 201 3.31 -14.93 5.27
CA ASN A 201 4.27 -15.66 4.43
C ASN A 201 3.89 -15.62 2.94
N ASP A 202 2.59 -15.66 2.62
CA ASP A 202 2.10 -15.57 1.25
C ASP A 202 2.42 -14.23 0.61
N THR A 203 2.35 -13.13 1.38
CA THR A 203 2.72 -11.80 0.93
C THR A 203 4.22 -11.71 0.65
N ILE A 204 5.05 -12.23 1.56
CA ILE A 204 6.51 -12.28 1.34
C ILE A 204 6.85 -13.13 0.11
N ASN A 205 6.20 -14.28 -0.06
CA ASN A 205 6.39 -15.14 -1.22
C ASN A 205 5.93 -14.47 -2.51
N SER A 206 4.79 -13.76 -2.47
CA SER A 206 4.31 -12.96 -3.59
C SER A 206 5.33 -11.88 -3.97
N ILE A 207 5.92 -11.17 -3.01
CA ILE A 207 6.96 -10.16 -3.28
C ILE A 207 8.19 -10.82 -3.92
N LYS A 208 8.67 -11.94 -3.37
CA LYS A 208 9.83 -12.69 -3.89
C LYS A 208 9.66 -13.22 -5.31
N GLN A 209 8.45 -13.64 -5.67
CA GLN A 209 8.17 -14.26 -6.96
C GLN A 209 7.66 -13.27 -8.00
N ASN A 210 7.30 -12.06 -7.57
CA ASN A 210 6.70 -11.09 -8.45
C ASN A 210 7.77 -10.47 -9.37
N ARG A 211 7.66 -10.80 -10.67
CA ARG A 211 8.50 -10.25 -11.74
C ARG A 211 8.58 -8.73 -11.71
N CYS A 212 7.52 -8.06 -11.26
CA CYS A 212 7.43 -6.61 -11.16
C CYS A 212 8.42 -6.01 -10.16
N PHE A 213 8.90 -6.79 -9.19
CA PHE A 213 9.95 -6.37 -8.27
C PHE A 213 11.35 -6.46 -8.88
N TYR A 214 11.59 -7.42 -9.78
CA TYR A 214 12.92 -7.72 -10.32
C TYR A 214 13.15 -7.22 -11.75
N SER A 215 12.10 -6.85 -12.47
CA SER A 215 12.23 -6.12 -13.74
C SER A 215 12.66 -4.68 -13.42
N VAL A 216 13.93 -4.39 -13.75
CA VAL A 216 14.53 -3.05 -13.80
C VAL A 216 14.45 -2.56 -15.24
#